data_AF-A0A7C6NCJ7-F1
#
_entry.id   AF-A0A7C6NCJ7-F1
#
_cell.length_a   1.000
_cell.length_b   1.000
_cell.length_c   1.000
_cell.angle_alpha   90.00
_cell.angle_beta   90.00
_cell.angle_gamma   90.00
#
_symmetry.space_group_name_H-M   'P 1'
#
loop_
_entity.id
_entity.type
_entity.pdbx_description
1 polymer ?
#
loop_
_entity_poly.entity_id
_entity_poly.type
_entity_poly.pdbx_seq_one_letter_code
_entity_poly.pdbx_strand_id
1 'polypeptide(L)' 'YSGGIHLDTIFVDEGFGTLDPESLDFAMRALIDLQKGGRLVGIISHVPELKERIDARLEIRPTERGSVAGFRIV' A
#
# COMPACT_ATOMS: atom_id res chain seq x y z
N TYR A 1 1.98 31.71 12.15
CA TYR A 1 2.32 30.37 11.68
C TYR A 1 1.14 29.47 11.97
N SER A 2 0.20 29.38 11.02
CA SER A 2 -1.01 28.56 11.16
C SER A 2 -0.59 27.10 11.09
N GLY A 3 -0.92 26.34 12.14
CA GLY A 3 -0.57 24.92 12.30
C GLY A 3 -1.15 24.05 11.20
N GLY A 4 -0.42 23.92 10.10
CA GLY A 4 -0.70 22.92 9.08
C GLY A 4 -0.32 21.57 9.64
N ILE A 5 -1.32 20.73 9.94
CA ILE A 5 -1.11 19.32 10.27
C ILE A 5 -0.39 18.71 9.06
N HIS A 6 0.91 18.44 9.21
CA HIS A 6 1.67 17.72 8.18
C HIS A 6 1.22 16.27 8.25
N LEU A 7 0.40 15.85 7.30
CA LEU A 7 0.00 14.45 7.15
C LEU A 7 1.18 13.70 6.52
N ASP A 8 2.09 13.26 7.38
CA ASP A 8 3.32 12.54 7.02
C ASP A 8 3.03 11.15 6.45
N THR A 9 1.83 10.61 6.71
CA THR A 9 1.50 9.24 6.37
C THR A 9 0.05 9.08 5.97
N ILE A 10 -0.18 8.34 4.89
CA ILE A 10 -1.49 7.91 4.40
C ILE A 10 -1.51 6.38 4.42
N PHE A 11 -2.57 5.81 4.99
CA PHE A 11 -2.87 4.39 4.86
C PHE A 11 -4.12 4.22 4.00
N VAL A 12 -4.02 3.37 2.98
CA VAL A 12 -5.14 2.99 2.12
C VAL A 12 -5.46 1.53 2.36
N ASP A 13 -6.71 1.24 2.69
CA ASP A 13 -7.18 -0.11 3.00
C ASP A 13 -8.34 -0.51 2.08
N GLU A 14 -8.25 -1.72 1.53
CA GLU A 14 -9.22 -2.39 0.67
C GLU A 14 -9.64 -1.63 -0.62
N GLY A 15 -10.48 -2.26 -1.45
CA GLY A 15 -11.04 -1.66 -2.68
C GLY A 15 -10.22 -1.82 -3.97
N PHE A 16 -8.93 -2.17 -3.89
CA PHE A 16 -8.13 -2.44 -5.09
C PHE A 16 -8.60 -3.68 -5.88
N GLY A 17 -9.21 -4.66 -5.19
CA GLY A 17 -9.68 -5.89 -5.83
C GLY A 17 -10.96 -5.73 -6.64
N THR A 18 -11.68 -4.62 -6.48
CA THR A 18 -12.88 -4.29 -7.27
C THR A 18 -12.56 -3.44 -8.50
N LEU A 19 -11.31 -2.99 -8.64
CA LEU A 19 -10.87 -2.21 -9.79
C LEU A 19 -10.54 -3.15 -10.95
N ASP A 20 -10.89 -2.74 -12.15
CA ASP A 20 -10.33 -3.35 -13.36
C ASP A 20 -8.81 -3.05 -13.44
N PRO A 21 -8.05 -3.80 -14.26
CA PRO A 21 -6.60 -3.64 -14.36
C PRO A 21 -6.12 -2.23 -14.74
N GLU A 22 -6.88 -1.48 -15.54
CA GLU A 22 -6.53 -0.11 -15.95
C GLU A 22 -6.72 0.86 -14.79
N SER A 23 -7.85 0.74 -14.08
CA SER A 23 -8.12 1.51 -12.88
C SER A 23 -7.11 1.24 -11.75
N LEU A 24 -6.69 -0.03 -11.58
CA LEU A 24 -5.65 -0.40 -10.63
C LEU A 24 -4.30 0.25 -10.98
N ASP A 25 -3.92 0.25 -12.27
CA ASP A 25 -2.70 0.91 -12.74
C ASP A 25 -2.71 2.40 -12.44
N PHE A 26 -3.83 3.06 -12.72
CA PHE A 26 -4.02 4.48 -12.42
C PHE A 26 -3.92 4.77 -10.92
N ALA A 27 -4.58 3.97 -10.08
CA ALA A 27 -4.51 4.10 -8.63
C ALA A 27 -3.07 3.97 -8.11
N MET A 28 -2.31 2.99 -8.63
CA MET A 28 -0.91 2.80 -8.26
C MET A 28 -0.03 4.00 -8.63
N ARG A 29 -0.22 4.58 -9.82
CA ARG A 29 0.50 5.79 -10.23
C ARG A 29 0.22 6.97 -9.30
N ALA A 30 -1.04 7.17 -8.93
CA ALA A 30 -1.45 8.23 -8.01
C ALA A 30 -0.79 8.06 -6.62
N LEU A 31 -0.70 6.84 -6.11
CA LEU A 31 -0.05 6.53 -4.83
C LEU A 31 1.46 6.79 -4.87
N ILE A 32 2.12 6.45 -5.98
CA ILE A 32 3.54 6.76 -6.20
C ILE A 32 3.78 8.27 -6.27
N ASP A 33 2.91 9.01 -6.96
CA ASP A 33 3.04 10.47 -7.07
C ASP A 33 2.83 11.17 -5.72
N LEU A 34 1.92 10.66 -4.87
CA LEU A 34 1.78 11.11 -3.49
C LEU A 34 3.06 10.86 -2.68
N GLN A 35 3.71 9.71 -2.88
CA GLN A 35 4.97 9.37 -2.20
C GLN A 35 6.12 10.30 -2.61
N LYS A 36 6.20 10.72 -3.88
CA LYS A 36 7.16 11.73 -4.35
C LYS A 36 7.01 13.08 -3.63
N GLY A 37 5.82 13.39 -3.13
CA GLY A 37 5.55 14.58 -2.32
C GLY A 37 6.09 14.54 -0.89
N GLY A 38 6.88 13.52 -0.54
CA GLY A 38 7.45 13.34 0.81
C GLY A 38 6.50 12.67 1.80
N ARG A 39 5.36 12.15 1.33
CA ARG A 39 4.38 11.45 2.16
C ARG A 39 4.70 9.95 2.19
N LEU A 40 4.61 9.33 3.36
CA LEU A 40 4.63 7.88 3.48
C LEU A 40 3.27 7.32 3.06
N VAL A 41 3.24 6.37 2.14
CA VAL A 41 2.00 5.73 1.69
C VAL A 41 2.06 4.25 2.04
N GLY A 42 1.20 3.82 2.95
CA GLY A 42 0.99 2.42 3.30
C GLY A 42 -0.26 1.88 2.60
N ILE A 43 -0.17 0.68 2.03
CA ILE A 43 -1.28 0.04 1.35
C ILE A 43 -1.55 -1.31 1.99
N ILE A 44 -2.81 -1.57 2.32
CA ILE A 44 -3.30 -2.84 2.84
C ILE A 44 -4.17 -3.46 1.76
N SER A 45 -3.71 -4.59 1.21
CA SER A 45 -4.43 -5.27 0.13
C SER A 45 -4.08 -6.75 0.07
N HIS A 46 -5.05 -7.56 -0.36
CA HIS A 46 -4.87 -8.97 -0.67
C HIS A 46 -4.59 -9.22 -2.16
N VAL A 47 -4.66 -8.18 -3.00
CA VAL A 47 -4.55 -8.25 -4.46
C VAL A 47 -3.11 -8.61 -4.88
N PRO A 48 -2.88 -9.71 -5.61
CA PRO A 48 -1.54 -10.15 -6.03
C PRO A 48 -0.75 -9.12 -6.84
N GLU A 49 -1.41 -8.38 -7.73
CA GLU A 49 -0.82 -7.42 -8.66
C GLU A 49 -0.13 -6.25 -7.94
N LEU A 50 -0.59 -5.88 -6.74
CA LEU A 50 0.10 -4.90 -5.90
C LEU A 50 1.44 -5.42 -5.37
N LYS A 51 1.56 -6.73 -5.14
CA LYS A 51 2.80 -7.33 -4.61
C LYS A 51 3.94 -7.29 -5.63
N GLU A 52 3.61 -7.27 -6.92
CA GLU A 52 4.59 -7.18 -8.02
C GLU A 52 5.09 -5.76 -8.23
N ARG A 53 4.34 -4.76 -7.77
CA ARG A 53 4.63 -3.32 -7.97
C ARG A 53 5.24 -2.64 -6.76
N ILE A 54 5.18 -3.28 -5.59
CA ILE A 54 5.68 -2.74 -4.31
C ILE A 54 6.82 -3.63 -3.82
N ASP A 55 8.03 -3.08 -3.84
CA ASP A 55 9.27 -3.78 -3.50
C ASP A 55 9.34 -4.12 -2.01
N ALA A 56 8.98 -3.18 -1.14
CA ALA A 56 9.00 -3.33 0.31
C ALA A 56 7.60 -3.61 0.87
N ARG A 57 7.38 -4.80 1.42
CA ARG A 57 6.07 -5.23 1.90
C ARG A 57 6.14 -6.07 3.17
N LEU A 58 5.13 -5.94 4.02
CA LEU A 58 4.89 -6.84 5.14
C LEU A 58 3.93 -7.94 4.69
N GLU A 59 4.45 -9.14 4.46
CA GLU A 59 3.63 -10.29 4.07
C GLU A 59 3.03 -10.96 5.30
N ILE A 60 1.70 -11.07 5.34
CA ILE A 60 0.97 -11.83 6.35
C ILE A 60 0.65 -13.22 5.81
N ARG A 61 1.03 -14.27 6.53
CA ARG A 61 0.65 -15.66 6.24
C ARG A 61 -0.22 -16.22 7.37
N PRO A 62 -1.46 -16.68 7.09
CA PRO A 62 -2.26 -17.38 8.08
C PRO A 62 -1.66 -18.77 8.38
N THR A 63 -1.72 -19.19 9.64
CA THR A 63 -1.33 -20.53 10.11
C THR A 63 -2.35 -21.04 11.13
N GLU A 64 -2.32 -22.33 11.45
CA GLU A 64 -3.21 -22.94 12.46
C GLU A 64 -3.05 -22.34 13.87
N ARG A 65 -1.91 -21.70 14.16
CA ARG A 65 -1.62 -21.04 15.46
C ARG A 65 -1.82 -19.52 15.41
N GLY A 66 -2.44 -19.00 14.36
CA GLY A 66 -2.59 -17.57 14.09
C GLY A 66 -1.76 -17.10 12.90
N SER A 67 -1.73 -15.80 12.64
CA SER A 67 -1.01 -15.22 11.50
C SER A 67 0.44 -14.90 11.84
N VAL A 68 1.35 -15.16 10.90
CA VAL A 68 2.75 -14.73 10.97
C VAL A 68 3.00 -13.59 9.99
N ALA A 69 3.81 -12.62 10.38
CA ALA A 69 4.19 -11.49 9.54
C ALA A 69 5.69 -11.55 9.22
N GLY A 70 6.06 -11.30 7.96
CA GLY A 70 7.45 -11.26 7.52
C GLY A 70 7.68 -10.09 6.58
N PHE A 71 8.69 -9.27 6.86
CA PHE A 71 9.07 -8.18 5.96
C PHE A 71 9.85 -8.75 4.77
N ARG A 72 9.49 -8.32 3.57
CA ARG A 72 10.19 -8.64 2.32
C ARG A 72 10.53 -7.37 1.58
N ILE A 73 11.76 -7.33 1.10
CA ILE A 73 12.28 -6.32 0.18
C ILE A 73 12.76 -7.11 -1.03
N VAL A 74 12.19 -6.82 -2.20
CA VAL A 74 12.57 -7.43 -3.48
C VAL A 74 13.46 -6.46 -4.25
#